data_AF-A0A957XQG7-F1
#
_entry.id   AF-A0A957XQG7-F1
#
_cell.length_a   1.000
_cell.length_b   1.000
_cell.length_c   1.000
_cell.angle_alpha   90.00
_cell.angle_beta   90.00
_cell.angle_gamma   90.00
#
_symmetry.space_group_name_H-M   'P 1'
#
loop_
_entity.id
_entity.type
_entity.pdbx_description
1 polymer ?
#
loop_
_entity_poly.entity_id
_entity_poly.type
_entity_poly.pdbx_seq_one_letter_code
_entity_poly.pdbx_strand_id
1 'polypeptide(L)'
;VDLRWDAGGHTHAEWQAFAQQAFIVDEGDATLTLREVADRHGGEVWLQFAGDGEADEQVYFRMLLPVATAPNAAPAPVAAPDLVPATLESRPEYYDFDLFHQLGQRPELDAQPLRSLTYTVFDTETTGLDPRHDTIISIGAVRIVNGRVLRQEMFDQLIDPERPIPRVATEVHGIDDAMVADEPSIEQVLPRFARFAEATVLVAHNAAFDMRMLQQQEAATGARFINPVL
;
A
#
# COMPACT_ATOMS: atom_id res chain seq x y z
N VAL A 1 17.23 2.91 13.95
CA VAL A 1 16.94 2.61 15.38
C VAL A 1 15.43 2.55 15.51
N ASP A 2 14.87 1.50 16.14
CA ASP A 2 13.43 1.39 16.42
C ASP A 2 13.18 2.01 17.80
N LEU A 3 12.56 3.20 17.82
CA LEU A 3 12.14 3.87 19.05
C LEU A 3 10.66 3.57 19.26
N ARG A 4 10.32 2.98 20.41
CA ARG A 4 8.95 2.67 20.80
C ARG A 4 8.56 3.48 22.02
N TRP A 5 7.41 4.13 21.96
CA TRP A 5 6.82 4.83 23.09
C TRP A 5 5.36 4.43 23.24
N ASP A 6 4.97 4.09 24.47
CA ASP A 6 3.57 3.88 24.88
C ASP A 6 2.81 5.19 24.75
N ALA A 7 1.77 5.17 23.91
CA ALA A 7 0.99 6.33 23.56
C ALA A 7 -0.11 6.67 24.59
N GLY A 8 -0.14 6.03 25.76
CA GLY A 8 -0.84 6.50 26.95
C GLY A 8 -2.34 6.80 26.77
N GLY A 9 -3.16 5.78 26.54
CA GLY A 9 -4.64 5.88 26.54
C GLY A 9 -5.27 6.76 25.45
N HIS A 10 -4.46 7.35 24.56
CA HIS A 10 -4.91 8.18 23.45
C HIS A 10 -5.40 7.32 22.27
N THR A 11 -6.48 7.76 21.63
CA THR A 11 -7.16 7.07 20.54
C THR A 11 -6.45 7.22 19.18
N HIS A 12 -6.80 6.34 18.22
CA HIS A 12 -6.29 6.40 16.84
C HIS A 12 -6.47 7.78 16.20
N ALA A 13 -7.66 8.39 16.35
CA ALA A 13 -7.99 9.68 15.77
C ALA A 13 -7.16 10.84 16.39
N GLU A 14 -6.91 10.78 17.70
CA GLU A 14 -6.10 11.78 18.41
C GLU A 14 -4.64 11.77 17.94
N TRP A 15 -4.07 10.57 17.71
CA TRP A 15 -2.72 10.44 17.20
C TRP A 15 -2.57 10.79 15.72
N GLN A 16 -3.55 10.42 14.88
CA GLN A 16 -3.57 10.87 13.50
C GLN A 16 -3.60 12.40 13.41
N ALA A 17 -4.42 13.06 14.24
CA ALA A 17 -4.48 14.50 14.32
C ALA A 17 -3.15 15.11 14.78
N PHE A 18 -2.52 14.54 15.80
CA PHE A 18 -1.21 14.99 16.29
C PHE A 18 -0.09 14.84 15.24
N ALA A 19 -0.03 13.72 14.52
CA ALA A 19 1.00 13.50 13.50
C ALA A 19 0.88 14.48 12.30
N GLN A 20 -0.33 14.96 12.04
CA GLN A 20 -0.64 15.96 11.00
C GLN A 20 -0.60 17.40 11.53
N GLN A 21 -0.46 17.59 12.84
CA GLN A 21 -0.39 18.90 13.45
C GLN A 21 0.94 19.58 13.06
N ALA A 22 0.83 20.79 12.53
CA ALA A 22 1.99 21.63 12.24
C ALA A 22 2.63 22.08 13.56
N PHE A 23 3.93 21.82 13.71
CA PHE A 23 4.73 22.33 14.81
C PHE A 23 5.42 23.62 14.37
N ILE A 24 5.44 24.61 15.28
CA ILE A 24 6.27 25.80 15.12
C ILE A 24 7.65 25.45 15.67
N VAL A 25 8.63 25.37 14.79
CA VAL A 25 10.04 25.23 15.18
C VAL A 25 10.67 26.62 15.05
N ASP A 26 11.33 27.08 16.12
CA ASP A 26 11.68 28.47 16.45
C ASP A 26 12.16 29.40 15.30
N GLU A 27 11.89 30.70 15.49
CA GLU A 27 12.21 31.93 14.70
C GLU A 27 12.10 31.94 13.15
N GLY A 28 11.84 30.81 12.49
CA GLY A 28 11.52 30.76 11.06
C GLY A 28 10.04 30.43 10.83
N ASP A 29 9.41 31.09 9.86
CA ASP A 29 8.03 30.85 9.38
C ASP A 29 7.75 29.40 8.86
N ALA A 30 8.63 28.43 9.13
CA ALA A 30 8.49 27.06 8.68
C ALA A 30 7.62 26.27 9.65
N THR A 31 6.33 26.14 9.33
CA THR A 31 5.45 25.13 9.92
C THR A 31 5.79 23.77 9.34
N LEU A 32 6.32 22.86 10.15
CA LEU A 32 6.60 21.48 9.74
C LEU A 32 5.85 20.52 10.64
N THR A 33 5.24 19.50 10.04
CA THR A 33 4.67 18.36 10.76
C THR A 33 5.76 17.36 11.13
N LEU A 34 5.50 16.53 12.14
CA LEU A 34 6.41 15.45 12.55
C LEU A 34 6.71 14.48 11.38
N ARG A 35 5.71 14.23 10.54
CA ARG A 35 5.84 13.37 9.35
C ARG A 35 6.76 13.97 8.30
N GLU A 36 6.66 15.28 8.05
CA GLU A 36 7.55 15.97 7.10
C GLU A 36 9.00 15.97 7.57
N VAL A 37 9.24 16.09 8.87
CA VAL A 37 10.58 15.99 9.44
C VAL A 37 11.13 14.57 9.27
N ALA A 38 10.34 13.53 9.60
CA ALA A 38 10.77 12.15 9.42
C ALA A 38 11.10 11.84 7.95
N ASP A 39 10.19 12.14 7.03
CA ASP A 39 10.37 11.93 5.59
C ASP A 39 11.64 12.63 5.07
N ARG A 40 11.87 13.89 5.47
CA ARG A 40 13.04 14.68 5.04
C ARG A 40 14.37 14.03 5.45
N HIS A 41 14.36 13.33 6.58
CA HIS A 41 15.54 12.70 7.13
C HIS A 41 15.62 11.20 6.80
N GLY A 42 14.81 10.71 5.84
CA GLY A 42 14.81 9.30 5.43
C GLY A 42 14.31 8.35 6.53
N GLY A 43 13.51 8.90 7.44
CA GLY A 43 12.84 8.16 8.49
C GLY A 43 11.35 8.00 8.19
N GLU A 44 10.72 7.08 8.91
CA GLU A 44 9.29 6.82 8.81
C GLU A 44 8.65 6.86 10.18
N VAL A 45 7.40 7.32 10.23
CA VAL A 45 6.61 7.41 11.46
C VAL A 45 5.26 6.75 11.22
N TRP A 46 4.89 5.80 12.07
CA TRP A 46 3.58 5.16 12.03
C TRP A 46 3.14 4.71 13.43
N LEU A 47 1.84 4.47 13.56
CA LEU A 47 1.24 3.93 14.78
C LEU A 47 1.11 2.43 14.60
N GLN A 48 1.48 1.68 15.63
CA GLN A 48 1.24 0.24 15.70
C GLN A 48 0.37 -0.06 16.90
N PHE A 49 -0.73 -0.77 16.68
CA PHE A 49 -1.61 -1.26 17.73
C PHE A 49 -1.17 -2.69 18.08
N ALA A 50 -0.99 -2.96 19.37
CA ALA A 50 -0.79 -4.31 19.86
C ALA A 50 -1.95 -4.72 20.75
N GLY A 51 -2.63 -5.79 20.34
CA GLY A 51 -3.72 -6.42 21.06
C GLY A 51 -4.49 -7.38 20.16
N ASP A 52 -4.70 -8.61 20.61
CA ASP A 52 -5.47 -9.65 19.92
C ASP A 52 -6.98 -9.51 20.23
N GLY A 53 -7.49 -8.28 20.27
CA GLY A 53 -8.92 -8.02 20.49
C GLY A 53 -9.41 -8.05 21.95
N GLU A 54 -8.55 -7.85 22.96
CA GLU A 54 -8.99 -7.53 24.34
C GLU A 54 -8.59 -6.11 24.77
N ALA A 55 -9.32 -5.59 25.76
CA ALA A 55 -9.54 -4.19 26.15
C ALA A 55 -8.33 -3.34 26.60
N ASP A 56 -7.11 -3.70 26.20
CA ASP A 56 -5.89 -2.95 26.48
C ASP A 56 -5.08 -2.79 25.18
N GLU A 57 -5.64 -2.04 24.22
CA GLU A 57 -4.95 -1.66 22.99
C GLU A 57 -3.73 -0.80 23.35
N GLN A 58 -2.54 -1.41 23.36
CA GLN A 58 -1.32 -0.64 23.46
C GLN A 58 -1.01 -0.02 22.11
N VAL A 59 -1.11 1.31 22.05
CA VAL A 59 -0.68 2.09 20.90
C VAL A 59 0.81 2.35 21.04
N TYR A 60 1.58 1.98 20.03
CA TYR A 60 3.00 2.30 19.93
C TYR A 60 3.21 3.35 18.84
N PHE A 61 3.87 4.42 19.22
CA PHE A 61 4.51 5.30 18.25
C PHE A 61 5.85 4.67 17.83
N ARG A 62 6.02 4.37 16.53
CA ARG A 62 7.30 3.93 15.97
C ARG A 62 7.90 4.99 15.07
N MET A 63 9.20 5.18 15.24
CA MET A 63 10.01 6.01 14.36
C MET A 63 11.21 5.20 13.86
N LEU A 64 11.30 5.04 12.54
CA LEU A 64 12.53 4.60 11.88
C LEU A 64 13.40 5.83 11.66
N LEU A 65 14.57 5.86 12.31
CA LEU A 65 15.62 6.82 11.97
C LEU A 65 16.73 6.09 11.22
N PRO A 66 17.20 6.62 10.08
CA PRO A 66 18.37 6.06 9.42
C PRO A 66 19.55 6.15 10.37
N VAL A 67 20.23 5.01 10.51
CA VAL A 67 21.45 4.95 11.30
C VAL A 67 22.48 5.79 10.56
N ALA A 68 22.94 6.89 11.17
CA ALA A 68 24.05 7.65 10.65
C ALA A 68 25.26 6.71 10.55
N THR A 69 25.60 6.29 9.33
CA THR A 69 26.79 5.50 9.09
C THR A 69 27.98 6.42 9.35
N ALA A 70 28.74 6.12 10.41
CA ALA A 70 30.07 6.69 10.53
C ALA A 70 30.82 6.33 9.22
N PRO A 71 31.54 7.28 8.58
CA PRO A 71 32.03 7.15 7.21
C PRO A 71 33.04 6.01 6.98
N ASN A 72 33.28 5.12 7.95
CA ASN A 72 34.21 4.00 7.82
C ASN A 72 33.88 2.76 8.66
N ALA A 73 32.61 2.52 9.02
CA ALA A 73 32.22 1.30 9.72
C ALA A 73 31.97 0.15 8.72
N ALA A 74 32.65 -0.98 8.91
CA ALA A 74 32.31 -2.22 8.20
C ALA A 74 30.84 -2.59 8.49
N PRO A 75 30.08 -3.12 7.51
CA PRO A 75 28.68 -3.47 7.74
C PRO A 75 28.59 -4.51 8.87
N ALA A 76 27.84 -4.18 9.90
CA ALA A 76 27.48 -5.15 10.93
C ALA A 76 26.66 -6.28 10.29
N PRO A 77 26.80 -7.54 10.73
CA PRO A 77 25.94 -8.61 10.27
C PRO A 77 24.49 -8.22 10.57
N VAL A 78 23.70 -8.06 9.50
CA VAL A 78 22.26 -7.84 9.60
C VAL A 78 21.70 -9.08 10.29
N ALA A 79 21.21 -8.93 11.52
CA ALA A 79 20.43 -9.99 12.15
C ALA A 79 19.23 -10.24 11.24
N ALA A 80 19.04 -11.50 10.84
CA ALA A 80 17.85 -11.89 10.09
C ALA A 80 16.63 -11.40 10.87
N PRO A 81 15.66 -10.74 10.20
CA PRO A 81 14.41 -10.36 10.87
C PRO A 81 13.79 -11.63 11.48
N ASP A 82 13.18 -11.48 12.65
CA ASP A 82 12.40 -12.56 13.26
C ASP A 82 11.31 -12.98 12.27
N LEU A 83 11.55 -14.10 11.58
CA LEU A 83 10.60 -14.69 10.66
C LEU A 83 9.40 -15.16 11.49
N VAL A 84 8.26 -14.52 11.27
CA VAL A 84 6.95 -15.06 11.64
C VAL A 84 6.88 -16.50 11.10
N PRO A 85 6.38 -17.49 11.86
CA PRO A 85 6.36 -18.89 11.40
C PRO A 85 5.74 -18.99 10.01
N ALA A 86 6.42 -19.69 9.11
CA ALA A 86 6.03 -19.93 7.71
C ALA A 86 4.83 -20.89 7.58
N THR A 87 3.77 -20.66 8.35
CA THR A 87 2.52 -21.43 8.30
C THR A 87 1.44 -20.74 7.47
N LEU A 88 1.64 -19.47 7.11
CA LEU A 88 0.81 -18.76 6.13
C LEU A 88 1.40 -18.97 4.74
N GLU A 89 0.59 -19.47 3.82
CA GLU A 89 1.00 -19.60 2.41
C GLU A 89 1.35 -18.22 1.86
N SER A 90 2.58 -18.07 1.36
CA SER A 90 2.99 -16.85 0.66
C SER A 90 2.15 -16.67 -0.61
N ARG A 91 1.89 -15.41 -1.01
CA ARG A 91 1.22 -15.11 -2.30
C ARG A 91 1.90 -15.94 -3.41
N PRO A 92 1.14 -16.71 -4.21
CA PRO A 92 1.71 -17.53 -5.26
C PRO A 92 2.45 -16.65 -6.28
N GLU A 93 3.60 -17.13 -6.75
CA GLU A 93 4.28 -16.52 -7.88
C GLU A 93 3.54 -16.89 -9.17
N TYR A 94 2.85 -15.92 -9.75
CA TYR A 94 2.23 -16.07 -11.04
C TYR A 94 3.17 -15.51 -12.11
N TYR A 95 3.75 -16.40 -12.92
CA TYR A 95 4.51 -15.97 -14.09
C TYR A 95 3.55 -15.86 -15.27
N ASP A 96 3.28 -14.63 -15.69
CA ASP A 96 2.51 -14.35 -16.89
C ASP A 96 3.43 -13.68 -17.92
N PHE A 97 3.99 -14.48 -18.83
CA PHE A 97 4.89 -13.98 -19.86
C PHE A 97 4.18 -13.09 -20.89
N ASP A 98 2.85 -13.13 -20.94
CA ASP A 98 2.03 -12.30 -21.84
C ASP A 98 1.62 -10.97 -21.17
N LEU A 99 1.93 -10.76 -19.89
CA LEU A 99 1.70 -9.50 -19.17
C LEU A 99 2.41 -8.32 -19.87
N PHE A 100 3.54 -8.61 -20.52
CA PHE A 100 4.33 -7.64 -21.29
C PHE A 100 3.91 -7.55 -22.76
N HIS A 101 2.75 -8.08 -23.14
CA HIS A 101 2.19 -8.00 -24.50
C HIS A 101 0.73 -7.54 -24.50
N GLN A 102 0.41 -6.56 -23.65
CA GLN A 102 -0.95 -6.00 -23.55
C GLN A 102 -1.28 -5.04 -24.70
N LEU A 103 -2.57 -4.99 -25.07
CA LEU A 103 -3.11 -4.26 -26.23
C LEU A 103 -2.79 -2.75 -26.24
N GLY A 104 -2.54 -2.13 -25.09
CA GLY A 104 -2.20 -0.71 -25.00
C GLY A 104 -0.69 -0.43 -24.96
N GLN A 105 0.17 -1.43 -25.15
CA GLN A 105 1.59 -1.18 -25.34
C GLN A 105 1.83 -0.40 -26.62
N ARG A 106 2.47 0.75 -26.43
CA ARG A 106 2.84 1.68 -27.50
C ARG A 106 4.35 1.60 -27.66
N PRO A 107 4.89 1.30 -28.86
CA PRO A 107 6.34 1.21 -29.09
C PRO A 107 7.11 2.46 -28.65
N GLU A 108 6.43 3.61 -28.59
CA GLU A 108 7.01 4.88 -28.13
C GLU A 108 7.31 4.90 -26.63
N LEU A 109 6.69 4.04 -25.81
CA LEU A 109 6.98 3.93 -24.38
C LEU A 109 8.28 3.16 -24.13
N ASP A 110 8.59 2.16 -24.95
CA ASP A 110 9.82 1.36 -24.84
C ASP A 110 11.09 2.19 -25.06
N ALA A 111 10.97 3.29 -25.81
CA ALA A 111 12.06 4.21 -26.06
C ALA A 111 12.22 5.32 -25.00
N GLN A 112 11.29 5.41 -24.04
CA GLN A 112 11.31 6.45 -23.01
C GLN A 112 12.09 6.01 -21.76
N PRO A 113 12.91 6.90 -21.17
CA PRO A 113 13.50 6.64 -19.87
C PRO A 113 12.42 6.37 -18.82
N LEU A 114 12.59 5.36 -17.96
CA LEU A 114 11.65 5.06 -16.87
C LEU A 114 11.28 6.30 -16.04
N ARG A 115 12.24 7.20 -15.78
CA ARG A 115 11.99 8.43 -15.01
C ARG A 115 11.00 9.40 -15.68
N SER A 116 10.75 9.30 -16.99
CA SER A 116 9.81 10.18 -17.71
C SER A 116 8.43 9.58 -17.89
N LEU A 117 8.24 8.31 -17.53
CA LEU A 117 6.94 7.65 -17.55
C LEU A 117 6.10 8.11 -16.36
N THR A 118 4.79 8.06 -16.54
CA THR A 118 3.82 8.22 -15.45
C THR A 118 3.33 6.85 -15.02
N TYR A 119 3.44 6.56 -13.73
CA TYR A 119 3.05 5.28 -13.16
C TYR A 119 1.84 5.42 -12.27
N THR A 120 1.01 4.38 -12.27
CA THR A 120 0.11 4.08 -11.16
C THR A 120 0.67 2.85 -10.48
N VAL A 121 1.29 3.06 -9.31
CA VAL A 121 1.74 1.96 -8.45
C VAL A 121 0.57 1.55 -7.59
N PHE A 122 0.22 0.28 -7.58
CA PHE A 122 -0.94 -0.21 -6.83
C PHE A 122 -0.67 -1.57 -6.19
N ASP A 123 -1.48 -1.89 -5.20
CA ASP A 123 -1.55 -3.18 -4.54
C ASP A 123 -3.02 -3.49 -4.19
N THR A 124 -3.34 -4.79 -4.12
CA THR A 124 -4.67 -5.26 -3.75
C THR A 124 -4.61 -6.16 -2.53
N GLU A 125 -5.63 -6.05 -1.67
CA GLU A 125 -5.92 -7.08 -0.67
C GLU A 125 -7.19 -7.83 -1.06
N THR A 126 -7.25 -9.11 -0.73
CA THR A 126 -8.20 -10.04 -1.33
C THR A 126 -8.69 -11.05 -0.30
N THR A 127 -9.85 -11.67 -0.55
CA THR A 127 -10.38 -12.71 0.33
C THR A 127 -9.54 -14.00 0.35
N GLY A 128 -8.59 -14.13 -0.57
CA GLY A 128 -7.76 -15.32 -0.75
C GLY A 128 -6.93 -15.26 -2.05
N LEU A 129 -6.25 -16.35 -2.38
CA LEU A 129 -5.19 -16.38 -3.40
C LEU A 129 -5.60 -17.01 -4.74
N ASP A 130 -6.86 -17.44 -4.93
CA ASP A 130 -7.35 -18.01 -6.20
C ASP A 130 -8.26 -17.02 -6.94
N PRO A 131 -7.78 -16.32 -8.00
CA PRO A 131 -8.58 -15.33 -8.73
C PRO A 131 -9.90 -15.84 -9.31
N ARG A 132 -10.11 -17.15 -9.41
CA ARG A 132 -11.38 -17.72 -9.90
C ARG A 132 -12.47 -17.75 -8.83
N HIS A 133 -12.08 -17.71 -7.56
CA HIS A 133 -12.99 -17.85 -6.42
C HIS A 133 -12.87 -16.68 -5.44
N ASP A 134 -11.72 -16.01 -5.42
CA ASP A 134 -11.39 -14.88 -4.55
C ASP A 134 -11.66 -13.53 -5.21
N THR A 135 -11.92 -12.52 -4.39
CA THR A 135 -12.25 -11.16 -4.84
C THR A 135 -11.43 -10.12 -4.07
N ILE A 136 -11.35 -8.93 -4.64
CA ILE A 136 -10.64 -7.78 -4.07
C ILE A 136 -11.50 -7.16 -2.96
N ILE A 137 -10.87 -6.88 -1.83
CA ILE A 137 -11.47 -6.19 -0.67
C ILE A 137 -10.80 -4.85 -0.36
N SER A 138 -9.65 -4.56 -0.98
CA SER A 138 -8.99 -3.26 -0.89
C SER A 138 -8.15 -3.00 -2.13
N ILE A 139 -8.11 -1.74 -2.58
CA ILE A 139 -7.17 -1.24 -3.58
C ILE A 139 -6.48 0.00 -3.04
N GLY A 140 -5.16 -0.09 -2.89
CA GLY A 140 -4.29 1.06 -2.61
C GLY A 140 -3.49 1.42 -3.85
N ALA A 141 -3.42 2.71 -4.21
CA ALA A 141 -2.62 3.17 -5.33
C ALA A 141 -2.14 4.61 -5.19
N VAL A 142 -1.01 4.91 -5.83
CA VAL A 142 -0.43 6.25 -5.90
C VAL A 142 0.07 6.55 -7.31
N ARG A 143 -0.04 7.81 -7.73
CA ARG A 143 0.55 8.25 -8.99
C ARG A 143 1.99 8.70 -8.81
N ILE A 144 2.87 8.27 -9.71
CA ILE A 144 4.25 8.75 -9.81
C ILE A 144 4.43 9.47 -11.14
N VAL A 145 4.87 10.72 -11.09
CA VAL A 145 5.19 11.54 -12.26
C VAL A 145 6.61 12.09 -12.12
N ASN A 146 7.43 11.95 -13.17
CA ASN A 146 8.82 12.40 -13.17
C ASN A 146 9.65 11.84 -11.99
N GLY A 147 9.39 10.58 -11.61
CA GLY A 147 10.04 9.91 -10.49
C GLY A 147 9.65 10.43 -9.10
N ARG A 148 8.53 11.15 -8.98
CA ARG A 148 8.02 11.68 -7.70
C ARG A 148 6.59 11.20 -7.46
N VAL A 149 6.32 10.76 -6.23
CA VAL A 149 4.96 10.42 -5.78
C VAL A 149 4.13 11.69 -5.67
N LEU A 150 2.98 11.70 -6.35
CA LEU A 150 1.98 12.75 -6.25
C LEU A 150 1.01 12.41 -5.12
N ARG A 151 1.30 12.89 -3.90
CA ARG A 151 0.49 12.59 -2.69
C ARG A 151 -0.97 13.06 -2.75
N GLN A 152 -1.32 13.97 -3.64
CA GLN A 152 -2.70 14.40 -3.86
C GLN A 152 -3.45 13.50 -4.85
N GLU A 153 -2.74 12.58 -5.51
CA GLU A 153 -3.27 11.60 -6.46
C GLU A 153 -3.06 10.20 -5.89
N MET A 154 -3.88 9.90 -4.88
CA MET A 154 -3.94 8.62 -4.20
C MET A 154 -5.33 8.00 -4.40
N PHE A 155 -5.37 6.68 -4.48
CA PHE A 155 -6.58 5.88 -4.45
C PHE A 155 -6.45 4.93 -3.27
N ASP A 156 -7.39 4.97 -2.34
CA ASP A 156 -7.42 4.09 -1.17
C ASP A 156 -8.88 3.79 -0.90
N GLN A 157 -9.28 2.54 -1.10
CA GLN A 157 -10.68 2.14 -1.09
C GLN A 157 -10.80 0.69 -0.61
N LEU A 158 -11.45 0.53 0.54
CA LEU A 158 -12.01 -0.75 0.98
C LEU A 158 -13.24 -1.09 0.12
N ILE A 159 -13.52 -2.38 -0.02
CA ILE A 159 -14.54 -2.89 -0.92
C ILE A 159 -15.34 -3.96 -0.20
N ASP A 160 -16.67 -3.86 -0.21
CA ASP A 160 -17.55 -4.94 0.26
C ASP A 160 -17.48 -6.11 -0.73
N PRO A 161 -16.96 -7.29 -0.34
CA PRO A 161 -16.96 -8.48 -1.19
C PRO A 161 -18.34 -9.17 -1.28
N GLU A 162 -19.36 -8.65 -0.61
CA GLU A 162 -20.73 -9.19 -0.49
C GLU A 162 -20.76 -10.62 0.07
N ARG A 163 -19.72 -11.01 0.82
CA ARG A 163 -19.55 -12.33 1.44
C ARG A 163 -18.57 -12.27 2.61
N PRO A 164 -18.59 -13.26 3.53
CA PRO A 164 -17.64 -13.29 4.64
C PRO A 164 -16.18 -13.38 4.17
N ILE A 165 -15.30 -12.58 4.78
CA ILE A 165 -13.86 -12.64 4.58
C ILE A 165 -13.31 -13.86 5.35
N PRO A 166 -12.57 -14.77 4.69
CA PRO A 166 -11.94 -15.88 5.38
C PRO A 166 -10.98 -15.40 6.48
N ARG A 167 -11.08 -15.97 7.68
CA ARG A 167 -10.23 -15.60 8.83
C ARG A 167 -8.74 -15.56 8.51
N VAL A 168 -8.26 -16.48 7.68
CA VAL A 168 -6.85 -16.53 7.25
C VAL A 168 -6.44 -15.28 6.48
N ALA A 169 -7.33 -14.71 5.66
CA ALA A 169 -7.05 -13.45 4.95
C ALA A 169 -6.99 -12.29 5.94
N THR A 170 -7.96 -12.18 6.86
CA THR A 170 -7.93 -11.19 7.95
C THR A 170 -6.68 -11.28 8.81
N GLU A 171 -6.18 -12.49 9.11
CA GLU A 171 -4.92 -12.68 9.86
C GLU A 171 -3.68 -12.17 9.10
N VAL A 172 -3.74 -12.06 7.77
CA VAL A 172 -2.64 -11.57 6.91
C VAL A 172 -2.67 -10.05 6.78
N HIS A 173 -3.80 -9.48 6.32
CA HIS A 173 -3.89 -8.06 5.97
C HIS A 173 -4.62 -7.21 7.02
N GLY A 174 -5.26 -7.83 8.01
CA GLY A 174 -5.93 -7.13 9.11
C GLY A 174 -7.27 -6.46 8.75
N ILE A 175 -7.89 -6.84 7.64
CA ILE A 175 -9.20 -6.31 7.20
C ILE A 175 -10.25 -7.35 7.56
N ASP A 176 -11.25 -6.94 8.32
CA ASP A 176 -12.35 -7.80 8.75
C ASP A 176 -13.69 -7.42 8.10
N ASP A 177 -14.71 -8.24 8.32
CA ASP A 177 -16.05 -8.02 7.78
C ASP A 177 -16.67 -6.69 8.25
N ALA A 178 -16.32 -6.22 9.46
CA ALA A 178 -16.88 -4.98 10.00
C ALA A 178 -16.32 -3.74 9.29
N MET A 179 -15.06 -3.79 8.85
CA MET A 179 -14.41 -2.72 8.10
C MET A 179 -14.99 -2.53 6.69
N VAL A 180 -15.55 -3.57 6.07
CA VAL A 180 -16.03 -3.53 4.68
C VAL A 180 -17.55 -3.50 4.53
N ALA A 181 -18.31 -3.68 5.61
CA ALA A 181 -19.77 -3.87 5.55
C ALA A 181 -20.57 -2.71 4.94
N ASP A 182 -20.07 -1.47 5.04
CA ASP A 182 -20.71 -0.26 4.49
C ASP A 182 -19.93 0.33 3.29
N GLU A 183 -18.93 -0.40 2.80
CA GLU A 183 -18.07 0.02 1.70
C GLU A 183 -18.70 -0.29 0.32
N PRO A 184 -18.32 0.44 -0.74
CA PRO A 184 -18.85 0.18 -2.07
C PRO A 184 -18.43 -1.19 -2.61
N SER A 185 -19.28 -1.78 -3.46
CA SER A 185 -18.96 -3.05 -4.14
C SER A 185 -17.90 -2.89 -5.23
N ILE A 186 -17.32 -4.01 -5.67
CA ILE A 186 -16.31 -4.00 -6.73
C ILE A 186 -16.82 -3.40 -8.05
N GLU A 187 -18.12 -3.56 -8.37
CA GLU A 187 -18.72 -2.96 -9.57
C GLU A 187 -18.70 -1.43 -9.54
N GLN A 188 -18.71 -0.83 -8.35
CA GLN A 188 -18.64 0.62 -8.17
C GLN A 188 -17.18 1.11 -8.12
N VAL A 189 -16.30 0.32 -7.50
CA VAL A 189 -14.90 0.71 -7.25
C VAL A 189 -14.02 0.54 -8.49
N LEU A 190 -14.12 -0.59 -9.18
CA LEU A 190 -13.19 -0.92 -10.24
C LEU A 190 -13.22 0.06 -11.43
N PRO A 191 -14.40 0.56 -11.90
CA PRO A 191 -14.43 1.61 -12.92
C PRO A 191 -13.79 2.92 -12.46
N ARG A 192 -13.88 3.26 -11.17
CA ARG A 192 -13.21 4.44 -10.60
C ARG A 192 -11.70 4.25 -10.61
N PHE A 193 -11.23 3.07 -10.21
CA PHE A 193 -9.81 2.72 -10.26
C PHE A 193 -9.27 2.71 -11.70
N ALA A 194 -10.00 2.15 -12.66
CA ALA A 194 -9.61 2.16 -14.08
C ALA A 194 -9.44 3.60 -14.62
N ARG A 195 -10.31 4.53 -14.23
CA ARG A 195 -10.15 5.96 -14.56
C ARG A 195 -8.96 6.58 -13.85
N PHE A 196 -8.73 6.22 -12.59
CA PHE A 196 -7.54 6.65 -11.86
C PHE A 196 -6.25 6.11 -12.50
N ALA A 197 -6.26 4.93 -13.10
CA ALA A 197 -5.09 4.35 -13.77
C ALA A 197 -4.93 4.78 -15.24
N GLU A 198 -5.87 5.54 -15.80
CA GLU A 198 -5.90 5.87 -17.23
C GLU A 198 -4.61 6.59 -17.67
N ALA A 199 -4.10 6.20 -18.84
CA ALA A 199 -2.89 6.75 -19.47
C ALA A 199 -1.62 6.66 -18.60
N THR A 200 -1.55 5.70 -17.68
CA THR A 200 -0.36 5.40 -16.88
C THR A 200 0.18 4.00 -17.16
N VAL A 201 1.43 3.75 -16.81
CA VAL A 201 1.98 2.40 -16.69
C VAL A 201 1.60 1.85 -15.31
N LEU A 202 0.97 0.68 -15.27
CA LEU A 202 0.65 -0.01 -14.02
C LEU A 202 1.90 -0.68 -13.46
N VAL A 203 2.09 -0.59 -12.14
CA VAL A 203 3.22 -1.20 -11.44
C VAL A 203 2.72 -1.85 -10.16
N ALA A 204 3.08 -3.12 -9.94
CA ALA A 204 2.75 -3.85 -8.72
C ALA A 204 3.81 -4.90 -8.38
N HIS A 205 3.97 -5.21 -7.09
CA HIS A 205 4.91 -6.25 -6.66
C HIS A 205 4.26 -7.63 -6.83
N ASN A 206 4.65 -8.37 -7.87
CA ASN A 206 3.93 -9.54 -8.41
C ASN A 206 2.66 -9.17 -9.21
N ALA A 207 2.80 -8.19 -10.10
CA ALA A 207 1.70 -7.64 -10.89
C ALA A 207 0.81 -8.68 -11.60
N ALA A 208 1.32 -9.86 -11.94
CA ALA A 208 0.52 -10.92 -12.55
C ALA A 208 -0.66 -11.36 -11.66
N PHE A 209 -0.49 -11.39 -10.33
CA PHE A 209 -1.58 -11.71 -9.41
C PHE A 209 -2.64 -10.60 -9.41
N ASP A 210 -2.22 -9.38 -9.11
CA ASP A 210 -3.13 -8.23 -9.02
C ASP A 210 -3.86 -8.00 -10.33
N MET A 211 -3.15 -8.08 -11.46
CA MET A 211 -3.76 -7.95 -12.78
C MET A 211 -4.78 -9.05 -13.06
N ARG A 212 -4.56 -10.30 -12.59
CA ARG A 212 -5.58 -11.35 -12.70
C ARG A 212 -6.80 -11.04 -11.85
N MET A 213 -6.63 -10.51 -10.64
CA MET A 213 -7.75 -10.08 -9.82
C MET A 213 -8.56 -8.98 -10.52
N LEU A 214 -7.91 -7.99 -11.13
CA LEU A 214 -8.58 -6.94 -11.90
C LEU A 214 -9.30 -7.52 -13.15
N GLN A 215 -8.63 -8.39 -13.91
CA GLN A 215 -9.14 -8.97 -15.16
C GLN A 215 -10.39 -9.83 -14.94
N GLN A 216 -10.46 -10.58 -13.84
CA GLN A 216 -11.63 -11.41 -13.51
C GLN A 216 -12.90 -10.57 -13.30
N GLN A 217 -12.73 -9.30 -12.92
CA GLN A 217 -13.83 -8.37 -12.66
C GLN A 217 -14.20 -7.51 -13.88
N GLU A 218 -13.43 -7.52 -14.97
CA GLU A 218 -13.69 -6.70 -16.17
C GLU A 218 -15.04 -7.02 -16.82
N ALA A 219 -15.42 -8.30 -16.87
CA ALA A 219 -16.68 -8.71 -17.49
C ALA A 219 -17.91 -8.19 -16.74
N ALA A 220 -17.85 -8.16 -15.40
CA ALA A 220 -18.94 -7.71 -14.55
C ALA A 220 -19.03 -6.18 -14.48
N THR A 221 -17.88 -5.51 -14.44
CA THR A 221 -17.80 -4.05 -14.21
C THR A 221 -17.76 -3.22 -15.50
N GLY A 222 -17.40 -3.84 -16.63
CA GLY A 222 -17.10 -3.15 -17.88
C GLY A 222 -15.78 -2.35 -17.86
N ALA A 223 -15.04 -2.38 -16.75
CA ALA A 223 -13.70 -1.81 -16.68
C ALA A 223 -12.77 -2.57 -17.64
N ARG A 224 -11.75 -1.87 -18.17
CA ARG A 224 -10.71 -2.50 -19.00
C ARG A 224 -9.35 -1.92 -18.66
N PHE A 225 -8.41 -2.80 -18.36
CA PHE A 225 -7.02 -2.46 -18.09
C PHE A 225 -6.17 -2.83 -19.30
N ILE A 226 -6.00 -1.87 -20.20
CA ILE A 226 -5.13 -2.00 -21.38
C ILE A 226 -3.75 -1.39 -21.16
N ASN A 227 -3.50 -0.89 -19.94
CA ASN A 227 -2.28 -0.20 -19.55
C ASN A 227 -1.05 -1.11 -19.74
N PRO A 228 0.10 -0.60 -20.19
CA PRO A 228 1.36 -1.32 -20.02
C PRO A 228 1.59 -1.64 -18.53
N VAL A 229 2.17 -2.81 -18.24
CA VAL A 229 2.44 -3.28 -16.88
C VAL A 229 3.93 -3.53 -16.67
N LEU A 230 4.44 -3.17 -15.48
CA LEU A 230 5.79 -3.46 -15.00
C LEU A 230 5.77 -4.23 -13.68
#